data_AF-A0A349JKG7-F1
#
_entry.id   AF-A0A349JKG7-F1
#
_cell.length_a   1.000
_cell.length_b   1.000
_cell.length_c   1.000
_cell.angle_alpha   90.00
_cell.angle_beta   90.00
_cell.angle_gamma   90.00
#
_symmetry.space_group_name_H-M   'P 1'
#
loop_
_entity.id
_entity.type
_entity.pdbx_description
1 polymer ?
#
loop_
_entity_poly.entity_id
_entity_poly.type
_entity_poly.pdbx_seq_one_letter_code
_entity_poly.pdbx_strand_id
1 'polypeptide(L)'
;MKQIGISGYTRNKGIAILMEQPYPGRGGRHRRTQSYGQRPDFSLSPRQTLARAVWDVRSIYRQDRLYTPQIRRNLQQVIKQNKLVWSGTFDKVGDIR
;
A
#
# COMPACT_ATOMS: atom_id res chain seq x y z
N MET A 1 -21.59 7.75 -17.38
CA MET A 1 -21.63 7.84 -15.91
C MET A 1 -20.53 8.79 -15.46
N LYS A 2 -20.86 9.94 -14.86
CA LYS A 2 -19.87 10.91 -14.39
C LYS A 2 -19.24 10.35 -13.11
N GLN A 3 -17.97 10.00 -13.17
CA GLN A 3 -17.28 9.41 -12.03
C GLN A 3 -17.15 10.48 -10.94
N ILE A 4 -17.90 10.34 -9.85
CA ILE A 4 -17.73 11.19 -8.66
C ILE A 4 -16.34 10.86 -8.11
N GLY A 5 -15.37 11.69 -8.48
CA GLY A 5 -13.99 11.56 -8.03
C GLY A 5 -13.90 11.94 -6.55
N ILE A 6 -13.22 11.13 -5.77
CA ILE A 6 -12.86 11.50 -4.40
C ILE A 6 -11.71 12.50 -4.49
N SER A 7 -11.87 13.65 -3.86
CA SER A 7 -10.85 14.71 -3.88
C SER A 7 -9.50 14.15 -3.41
N GLY A 8 -8.44 14.38 -4.19
CA GLY A 8 -7.10 13.86 -3.90
C GLY A 8 -6.85 12.38 -4.26
N TYR A 9 -7.87 11.61 -4.67
CA TYR A 9 -7.68 10.22 -5.09
C TYR A 9 -7.26 10.11 -6.56
N THR A 10 -6.14 9.42 -6.82
CA THR A 10 -5.63 9.18 -8.17
C THR A 10 -5.42 7.68 -8.41
N ARG A 11 -5.66 7.22 -9.64
CA ARG A 11 -5.52 5.79 -9.98
C ARG A 11 -4.20 5.43 -10.63
N ASN A 12 -3.50 6.40 -11.21
CA ASN A 12 -2.31 6.22 -12.05
C ASN A 12 -1.01 6.66 -11.39
N LYS A 13 -1.05 7.21 -10.17
CA LYS A 13 0.14 7.70 -9.44
C LYS A 13 0.46 6.88 -8.18
N GLY A 14 -0.18 5.72 -8.02
CA GLY A 14 0.04 4.85 -6.86
C GLY A 14 1.41 4.18 -6.89
N ILE A 15 2.08 4.10 -5.73
CA ILE A 15 3.30 3.32 -5.57
C ILE A 15 2.89 1.88 -5.25
N ALA A 16 3.22 0.94 -6.15
CA ALA A 16 2.86 -0.46 -6.00
C ALA A 16 3.88 -1.25 -5.18
N ILE A 17 3.40 -2.20 -4.36
CA ILE A 17 4.22 -3.25 -3.77
C ILE A 17 4.01 -4.51 -4.62
N LEU A 18 5.03 -4.87 -5.41
CA LEU A 18 5.00 -6.08 -6.22
C LEU A 18 5.48 -7.27 -5.38
N MET A 19 4.74 -8.37 -5.44
CA MET A 19 5.06 -9.62 -4.76
C MET A 19 4.92 -10.79 -5.75
N GLU A 20 5.89 -11.69 -5.72
CA GLU A 20 5.79 -13.02 -6.34
C GLU A 20 4.55 -13.74 -5.81
N GLN A 21 3.76 -14.37 -6.69
CA GLN A 21 2.63 -15.22 -6.31
C GLN A 21 2.89 -16.68 -6.71
N PRO A 22 2.43 -17.67 -5.92
CA PRO A 22 2.59 -19.07 -6.29
C PRO A 22 1.85 -19.41 -7.60
N TYR A 23 2.48 -20.26 -8.41
CA TYR A 23 1.94 -20.72 -9.70
C TYR A 23 0.76 -21.71 -9.49
N PRO A 24 -0.30 -21.66 -10.33
CA PRO A 24 -0.52 -20.74 -11.46
C PRO A 24 -1.02 -19.35 -11.02
N GLY A 25 -0.26 -18.33 -11.42
CA GLY A 25 -0.58 -16.93 -11.20
C GLY A 25 -1.48 -16.36 -12.29
N ARG A 26 -2.54 -15.62 -11.91
CA ARG A 26 -3.45 -14.95 -12.86
C ARG A 26 -3.15 -13.44 -13.02
N GLY A 27 -1.94 -13.01 -12.65
CA GLY A 27 -1.58 -11.60 -12.54
C GLY A 27 -2.35 -10.85 -11.45
N GLY A 28 -2.12 -9.55 -11.32
CA GLY A 28 -2.82 -8.68 -10.36
C GLY A 28 -2.26 -8.70 -8.93
N ARG A 29 -3.12 -8.39 -7.95
CA ARG A 29 -2.75 -8.33 -6.53
C ARG A 29 -2.44 -9.74 -5.99
N HIS A 30 -1.44 -9.85 -5.12
CA HIS A 30 -1.12 -11.11 -4.45
C HIS A 30 -2.32 -11.62 -3.64
N ARG A 31 -2.75 -12.86 -3.88
CA ARG A 31 -4.03 -13.42 -3.38
C ARG A 31 -4.19 -13.40 -1.86
N ARG A 32 -3.08 -13.44 -1.13
CA ARG A 32 -3.09 -13.40 0.34
C ARG A 32 -3.11 -12.00 0.93
N THR A 33 -2.99 -10.96 0.10
CA THR A 33 -3.14 -9.59 0.59
C THR A 33 -4.60 -9.31 0.90
N GLN A 34 -4.86 -8.59 1.99
CA GLN A 34 -6.21 -8.14 2.39
C GLN A 34 -6.89 -7.32 1.29
N SER A 35 -6.09 -6.65 0.44
CA SER A 35 -6.59 -5.86 -0.69
C SER A 35 -7.05 -6.71 -1.89
N TYR A 36 -6.79 -8.01 -1.92
CA TYR A 36 -7.19 -8.87 -3.04
C TYR A 36 -8.71 -8.94 -3.17
N GLY A 37 -9.24 -8.62 -4.35
CA GLY A 37 -10.69 -8.57 -4.61
C GLY A 37 -11.43 -7.42 -3.93
N GLN A 38 -10.75 -6.56 -3.16
CA GLN A 38 -11.37 -5.49 -2.39
C GLN A 38 -11.27 -4.13 -3.10
N ARG A 39 -12.33 -3.33 -2.96
CA ARG A 39 -12.32 -1.91 -3.32
C ARG A 39 -11.54 -1.10 -2.26
N PRO A 40 -10.97 0.06 -2.62
CA PRO A 40 -10.33 0.93 -1.63
C PRO A 40 -11.32 1.34 -0.54
N ASP A 41 -10.88 1.32 0.71
CA ASP A 41 -11.64 1.82 1.85
C ASP A 41 -11.31 3.30 2.06
N PHE A 42 -12.28 4.17 1.76
CA PHE A 42 -12.11 5.62 1.85
C PHE A 42 -12.37 6.18 3.25
N SER A 43 -12.76 5.34 4.23
CA SER A 43 -12.86 5.76 5.63
C SER A 43 -11.48 5.87 6.30
N LEU A 44 -10.47 5.23 5.72
CA LEU A 44 -9.10 5.25 6.22
C LEU A 44 -8.32 6.45 5.67
N SER A 45 -7.55 7.10 6.54
CA SER A 45 -6.58 8.10 6.08
C SER A 45 -5.50 7.48 5.18
N PRO A 46 -4.84 8.26 4.31
CA PRO A 46 -3.73 7.78 3.49
C PRO A 46 -2.64 7.07 4.30
N ARG A 47 -2.32 7.59 5.49
CA ARG A 47 -1.36 6.99 6.43
C ARG A 47 -1.80 5.60 6.89
N GLN A 48 -3.05 5.46 7.30
CA GLN A 48 -3.61 4.20 7.80
C GLN A 48 -3.65 3.16 6.68
N THR A 49 -4.06 3.56 5.48
CA THR A 49 -4.08 2.70 4.29
C THR A 49 -2.67 2.19 3.96
N LEU A 50 -1.67 3.08 3.93
CA LEU A 50 -0.27 2.69 3.71
C LEU A 50 0.26 1.75 4.79
N ALA A 51 0.01 2.08 6.06
CA ALA A 51 0.42 1.23 7.18
C ALA A 51 -0.20 -0.16 7.07
N ARG A 52 -1.51 -0.25 6.82
CA ARG A 52 -2.21 -1.54 6.69
C ARG A 52 -1.63 -2.38 5.56
N ALA A 53 -1.38 -1.79 4.40
CA ALA A 53 -0.76 -2.49 3.26
C ALA A 53 0.65 -3.02 3.60
N VAL A 54 1.50 -2.20 4.21
CA VAL A 54 2.88 -2.62 4.57
C VAL A 54 2.86 -3.73 5.62
N TRP A 55 1.99 -3.62 6.63
CA TRP A 55 1.87 -4.64 7.68
C TRP A 55 1.32 -5.97 7.15
N ASP A 56 0.36 -5.92 6.24
CA ASP A 56 -0.19 -7.09 5.57
C ASP A 56 0.88 -7.85 4.78
N VAL A 57 1.59 -7.15 3.89
CA VAL A 57 2.70 -7.71 3.11
C VAL A 57 3.80 -8.26 4.01
N ARG A 58 4.20 -7.52 5.04
CA ARG A 58 5.19 -7.98 6.02
C ARG A 58 4.75 -9.28 6.71
N SER A 59 3.48 -9.39 7.05
CA SER A 59 2.93 -10.56 7.74
C SER A 59 2.96 -11.80 6.82
N ILE A 60 2.60 -11.64 5.54
CA ILE A 60 2.70 -12.71 4.53
C ILE A 60 4.14 -13.21 4.42
N TYR A 61 5.10 -12.30 4.20
CA TYR A 61 6.52 -12.68 4.10
C TYR A 61 7.05 -13.37 5.35
N ARG A 62 6.60 -12.96 6.55
CA ARG A 62 7.00 -13.61 7.80
C ARG A 62 6.42 -15.01 7.95
N GLN A 63 5.14 -15.19 7.60
CA GLN A 63 4.48 -16.50 7.61
C GLN A 63 5.18 -17.47 6.66
N ASP A 64 5.65 -16.97 5.52
CA ASP A 64 6.33 -17.77 4.50
C ASP A 64 7.83 -17.96 4.79
N ARG A 65 8.34 -17.40 5.89
CA ARG A 65 9.76 -17.39 6.27
C ARG A 65 10.67 -16.73 5.21
N LEU A 66 10.11 -15.81 4.42
CA LEU A 66 10.78 -15.06 3.35
C LEU A 66 11.07 -13.59 3.74
N TYR A 67 10.83 -13.21 5.00
CA TYR A 67 11.08 -11.84 5.48
C TYR A 67 12.58 -11.58 5.70
N THR A 68 13.29 -11.27 4.62
CA THR A 68 14.74 -10.97 4.62
C THR A 68 15.02 -9.49 4.90
N PRO A 69 16.29 -9.13 5.22
CA PRO A 69 16.72 -7.72 5.28
C PRO A 69 16.42 -6.94 3.99
N GLN A 70 16.48 -7.58 2.82
CA GLN A 70 16.12 -6.94 1.55
C GLN A 70 14.64 -6.56 1.51
N ILE A 71 13.74 -7.48 1.87
CA ILE A 71 12.30 -7.21 1.94
C ILE A 71 12.01 -6.08 2.92
N ARG A 72 12.65 -6.10 4.10
CA ARG A 72 12.53 -5.00 5.08
C ARG A 72 12.93 -3.65 4.48
N ARG A 73 14.07 -3.58 3.77
CA ARG A 73 14.54 -2.35 3.12
C ARG A 73 13.57 -1.87 2.05
N ASN A 74 13.04 -2.78 1.21
CA ASN A 74 12.07 -2.45 0.18
C ASN A 74 10.77 -1.88 0.79
N LEU A 75 10.25 -2.47 1.87
CA LEU A 75 9.07 -1.94 2.55
C LEU A 75 9.32 -0.56 3.16
N GLN A 76 10.51 -0.32 3.73
CA GLN A 76 10.90 1.01 4.21
C GLN A 76 11.02 2.01 3.06
N GLN A 77 11.50 1.58 1.89
CA GLN A 77 11.59 2.42 0.70
C GLN A 77 10.20 2.83 0.19
N VAL A 78 9.21 1.92 0.20
CA VAL A 78 7.83 2.27 -0.15
C VAL A 78 7.27 3.35 0.77
N ILE A 79 7.52 3.26 2.09
CA ILE A 79 7.11 4.29 3.05
C ILE A 79 7.76 5.63 2.72
N LYS A 80 9.08 5.64 2.46
CA LYS A 80 9.82 6.86 2.10
C LYS A 80 9.31 7.47 0.80
N GLN A 81 9.08 6.66 -0.23
CA GLN A 81 8.55 7.13 -1.52
C GLN A 81 7.17 7.76 -1.35
N ASN A 82 6.27 7.15 -0.58
CA ASN A 82 4.96 7.73 -0.31
C ASN A 82 5.07 9.07 0.44
N LYS A 83 5.98 9.17 1.41
CA LYS A 83 6.23 10.43 2.12
C LYS A 83 6.73 11.55 1.19
N LEU A 84 7.56 11.21 0.20
CA LEU A 84 8.12 12.17 -0.75
C LEU A 84 7.11 12.60 -1.83
N VAL A 85 6.34 11.65 -2.36
CA VAL A 85 5.41 11.92 -3.47
C VAL A 85 4.14 12.62 -2.97
N TRP A 86 3.69 12.30 -1.76
CA TRP A 86 2.41 12.78 -1.22
C TRP A 86 2.64 13.58 0.07
N SER A 87 2.87 14.88 -0.07
CA SER A 87 2.81 15.82 1.06
C SER A 87 1.46 15.70 1.76
N GLY A 88 1.41 15.74 3.10
CA GLY A 88 0.17 15.48 3.83
C GLY A 88 -0.01 14.06 4.35
N THR A 89 0.65 13.04 3.75
CA THR A 89 0.38 11.63 4.10
C THR A 89 0.68 11.29 5.56
N PHE A 90 1.62 12.00 6.18
CA PHE A 90 2.03 11.75 7.56
C PHE A 90 1.69 12.88 8.51
N ASP A 91 1.09 13.95 7.99
CA ASP A 91 0.81 15.15 8.75
C ASP A 91 -0.24 14.82 9.80
N LYS A 92 -0.05 15.36 11.00
CA LYS A 92 -1.02 15.22 12.09
C LYS A 92 -2.12 16.24 11.88
N VAL A 93 -3.33 15.92 12.29
CA VAL A 93 -4.41 16.92 12.35
C VAL A 93 -3.93 18.08 13.22
N GLY A 94 -3.67 19.25 12.61
CA GLY A 94 -3.15 20.45 13.27
C GLY A 94 -1.78 20.97 12.78
N ASP A 95 -1.01 20.16 12.03
CA ASP A 95 0.25 20.62 11.41
C ASP A 95 -0.05 21.19 10.01
N ILE A 96 -0.70 22.36 9.95
CA ILE A 96 -0.74 23.18 8.74
C ILE A 96 0.37 24.21 8.89
N ARG A 97 1.37 24.17 8.01
CA ARG A 97 2.31 25.27 7.78
C ARG A 97 1.89 26.05 6.55
#